data_AF-A0AB74HLI9-F1
#
_entry.id   AF-A0AB74HLI9-F1
#
_cell.length_a   1.000
_cell.length_b   1.000
_cell.length_c   1.000
_cell.angle_alpha   90.00
_cell.angle_beta   90.00
_cell.angle_gamma   90.00
#
_symmetry.space_group_name_H-M   'P 1'
#
loop_
_entity.id
_entity.type
_entity.pdbx_description
1 polymer ?
#
loop_
_entity_poly.entity_id
_entity_poly.type
_entity_poly.pdbx_seq_one_letter_code
_entity_poly.pdbx_strand_id
1 'polypeptide(L)'
;MKSDKVVKEQIWRGLMNMGIYYTYQHENAWKVALERGYLQGDPQFAMFNDEGFEFFEPAYDWMVEQYEQRIGISLNGNYPVWCLDEFPDLSTDGHIGQGNKGVVLTVELPDDQALASEISFWDFVPYNSTFCDTAEAFDHREDIDPAYTRKSWEKIFDRKWCEEMAVNRSIEAPDYQYVIHRIELHQVRAVMPFQNLNDSWLDRIRGFGWRLGYRLGLKKSIPFHWQGNCHFKEIS
;
A
#
# COMPACT_ATOMS: atom_id res chain seq x y z
N MET A 1 -6.89 -15.00 40.16
CA MET A 1 -7.53 -15.67 39.01
C MET A 1 -8.07 -14.73 37.92
N LYS A 2 -8.59 -13.52 38.22
CA LYS A 2 -8.92 -12.52 37.17
C LYS A 2 -7.70 -11.74 36.65
N SER A 3 -6.67 -11.51 37.47
CA SER A 3 -5.45 -10.78 37.06
C SER A 3 -4.61 -11.56 36.04
N ASP A 4 -4.49 -12.88 36.20
CA ASP A 4 -3.61 -13.69 35.33
C ASP A 4 -4.15 -13.84 33.91
N LYS A 5 -5.48 -13.72 33.72
CA LYS A 5 -6.09 -13.67 32.39
C LYS A 5 -5.80 -12.35 31.68
N VAL A 6 -5.99 -11.22 32.36
CA VAL A 6 -5.74 -9.88 31.79
C VAL A 6 -4.26 -9.69 31.48
N VAL A 7 -3.37 -10.15 32.36
CA VAL A 7 -1.92 -10.10 32.14
C VAL A 7 -1.52 -11.02 30.99
N LYS A 8 -2.09 -12.22 30.87
CA LYS A 8 -1.89 -13.07 29.68
C LYS A 8 -2.42 -12.39 28.42
N GLU A 9 -3.62 -11.84 28.42
CA GLU A 9 -4.21 -11.15 27.26
C GLU A 9 -3.37 -9.94 26.81
N GLN A 10 -2.79 -9.20 27.75
CA GLN A 10 -1.81 -8.13 27.46
C GLN A 10 -0.45 -8.66 26.97
N ILE A 11 0.03 -9.78 27.49
CA ILE A 11 1.28 -10.43 27.03
C ILE A 11 1.09 -11.05 25.63
N TRP A 12 -0.09 -11.60 25.33
CA TRP A 12 -0.44 -12.11 24.00
C TRP A 12 -0.62 -10.98 22.98
N ARG A 13 -1.18 -9.83 23.37
CA ARG A 13 -1.12 -8.58 22.59
C ARG A 13 0.31 -8.04 22.42
N GLY A 14 1.27 -8.51 23.22
CA GLY A 14 2.69 -8.17 23.12
C GLY A 14 3.49 -9.02 22.13
N LEU A 15 2.88 -10.05 21.54
CA LEU A 15 3.42 -10.81 20.40
C LEU A 15 2.58 -10.51 19.16
N MET A 16 2.36 -9.23 18.86
CA MET A 16 1.91 -8.85 17.52
C MET A 16 3.02 -9.25 16.56
N ASN A 17 2.69 -10.11 15.59
CA ASN A 17 3.64 -10.41 14.53
C ASN A 17 3.90 -9.10 13.79
N MET A 18 5.17 -8.72 13.68
CA MET A 18 5.58 -7.48 13.04
C MET A 18 6.08 -7.82 11.63
N GLY A 19 5.53 -7.13 10.64
CA GLY A 19 5.90 -7.24 9.23
C GLY A 19 6.73 -6.04 8.78
N ILE A 20 7.60 -6.27 7.81
CA ILE A 20 8.26 -5.19 7.07
C ILE A 20 7.48 -4.95 5.79
N TYR A 21 7.07 -3.70 5.61
CA TYR A 21 6.34 -3.25 4.43
C TYR A 21 7.05 -2.06 3.78
N TYR A 22 6.68 -1.81 2.52
CA TYR A 22 7.19 -0.72 1.72
C TYR A 22 6.06 0.12 1.17
N THR A 23 6.17 1.44 1.26
CA THR A 23 5.24 2.36 0.58
C THR A 23 6.05 3.43 -0.13
N TYR A 24 5.65 3.78 -1.36
CA TYR A 24 6.21 4.93 -2.07
C TYR A 24 5.25 6.10 -1.94
N GLN A 25 5.79 7.30 -1.76
CA GLN A 25 5.02 8.51 -1.51
C GLN A 25 5.63 9.69 -2.26
N HIS A 26 4.79 10.64 -2.68
CA HIS A 26 5.27 11.92 -3.16
C HIS A 26 6.05 12.64 -2.06
N GLU A 27 7.14 13.35 -2.41
CA GLU A 27 7.98 14.05 -1.43
C GLU A 27 7.16 15.02 -0.55
N ASN A 28 6.15 15.67 -1.12
CA ASN A 28 5.27 16.59 -0.39
C ASN A 28 4.44 15.87 0.69
N ALA A 29 3.89 14.68 0.39
CA ALA A 29 3.16 13.88 1.36
C ALA A 29 4.08 13.47 2.53
N TRP A 30 5.35 13.16 2.23
CA TRP A 30 6.34 12.86 3.25
C TRP A 30 6.70 14.08 4.13
N LYS A 31 6.86 15.27 3.54
CA LYS A 31 7.08 16.51 4.31
C LYS A 31 5.93 16.79 5.28
N VAL A 32 4.69 16.67 4.81
CA VAL A 32 3.51 16.81 5.67
C VAL A 32 3.52 15.77 6.79
N ALA A 33 3.90 14.52 6.49
CA ALA A 33 4.01 13.47 7.51
C ALA A 33 5.07 13.79 8.59
N LEU A 34 6.21 14.36 8.20
CA LEU A 34 7.25 14.80 9.14
C LEU A 34 6.76 15.92 10.07
N GLU A 35 5.95 16.84 9.56
CA GLU A 35 5.39 17.95 10.34
C GLU A 35 4.32 17.48 11.34
N ARG A 36 3.42 16.58 10.91
CA ARG A 36 2.30 16.12 11.75
C ARG A 36 2.59 14.90 12.62
N GLY A 37 3.68 14.17 12.35
CA GLY A 37 4.10 13.00 13.15
C GLY A 37 3.66 11.63 12.61
N TYR A 38 2.94 11.57 11.48
CA TYR A 38 2.49 10.34 10.84
C TYR A 38 2.12 10.54 9.37
N LEU A 39 2.13 9.48 8.57
CA LEU A 39 1.62 9.44 7.20
C LEU A 39 0.22 8.81 7.20
N GLN A 40 -0.75 9.43 6.54
CA GLN A 40 -2.09 8.89 6.25
C GLN A 40 -2.43 9.23 4.80
N GLY A 41 -3.32 8.47 4.19
CA GLY A 41 -3.94 8.87 2.93
C GLY A 41 -4.76 10.15 3.14
N ASP A 42 -4.78 11.00 2.13
CA ASP A 42 -5.50 12.26 2.18
C ASP A 42 -6.44 12.31 0.96
N PRO A 43 -7.76 12.39 1.19
CA PRO A 43 -8.74 12.37 0.12
C PRO A 43 -8.57 13.53 -0.86
N GLN A 44 -7.94 14.64 -0.46
CA GLN A 44 -7.70 15.78 -1.36
C GLN A 44 -6.66 15.49 -2.45
N PHE A 45 -5.83 14.47 -2.25
CA PHE A 45 -4.75 14.09 -3.18
C PHE A 45 -4.98 12.71 -3.80
N ALA A 46 -6.20 12.17 -3.70
CA ALA A 46 -6.53 10.91 -4.33
C ALA A 46 -6.64 11.06 -5.85
N MET A 47 -6.24 10.02 -6.60
CA MET A 47 -6.16 10.07 -8.07
C MET A 47 -7.50 10.40 -8.74
N PHE A 48 -8.63 10.02 -8.13
CA PHE A 48 -9.95 10.25 -8.69
C PHE A 48 -10.44 11.70 -8.56
N ASN A 49 -9.64 12.59 -7.94
CA ASN A 49 -9.87 14.03 -8.02
C ASN A 49 -9.35 14.64 -9.32
N ASP A 50 -8.51 13.91 -10.07
CA ASP A 50 -8.05 14.34 -11.39
C ASP A 50 -9.15 14.07 -12.43
N GLU A 51 -9.26 14.97 -13.41
CA GLU A 51 -10.28 14.89 -14.46
C GLU A 51 -10.19 13.56 -15.22
N GLY A 52 -11.31 12.85 -15.29
CA GLY A 52 -11.42 11.57 -16.00
C GLY A 52 -11.06 10.34 -15.16
N PHE A 53 -10.78 10.50 -13.86
CA PHE A 53 -10.50 9.40 -12.93
C PHE A 53 -11.59 9.21 -11.85
N GLU A 54 -12.67 9.99 -11.91
CA GLU A 54 -13.75 10.01 -10.89
C GLU A 54 -14.40 8.63 -10.73
N PHE A 55 -14.41 7.83 -11.81
CA PHE A 55 -14.99 6.49 -11.82
C PHE A 55 -14.28 5.48 -10.91
N PHE A 56 -13.07 5.79 -10.42
CA PHE A 56 -12.36 4.95 -9.47
C PHE A 56 -12.81 5.13 -8.02
N GLU A 57 -13.39 6.28 -7.65
CA GLU A 57 -13.79 6.59 -6.26
C GLU A 57 -14.60 5.47 -5.59
N PRO A 58 -15.63 4.86 -6.22
CA PRO A 58 -16.43 3.82 -5.58
C PRO A 58 -15.64 2.56 -5.17
N ALA A 59 -14.58 2.23 -5.91
CA ALA A 59 -13.71 1.10 -5.59
C ALA A 59 -12.82 1.40 -4.38
N TYR A 60 -12.33 2.64 -4.26
CA TYR A 60 -11.55 3.08 -3.11
C TYR A 60 -12.42 3.19 -1.86
N ASP A 61 -13.64 3.72 -1.98
CA ASP A 61 -14.62 3.74 -0.88
C ASP A 61 -14.96 2.33 -0.41
N TRP A 62 -15.14 1.39 -1.35
CA TRP A 62 -15.33 -0.01 -1.00
C TRP A 62 -14.13 -0.60 -0.26
N MET A 63 -12.90 -0.29 -0.67
CA MET A 63 -11.69 -0.75 0.04
C MET A 63 -11.61 -0.17 1.45
N VAL A 64 -12.00 1.09 1.67
CA VAL A 64 -12.12 1.70 3.01
C VAL A 64 -13.09 0.90 3.87
N GLU A 65 -14.30 0.62 3.36
CA GLU A 65 -15.29 -0.18 4.09
C GLU A 65 -14.77 -1.57 4.45
N GLN A 66 -14.08 -2.24 3.53
CA GLN A 66 -13.49 -3.56 3.78
C GLN A 66 -12.39 -3.50 4.85
N TYR A 67 -11.56 -2.46 4.85
CA TYR A 67 -10.57 -2.24 5.90
C TYR A 67 -11.24 -2.04 7.25
N GLU A 68 -12.17 -1.10 7.36
CA GLU A 68 -12.85 -0.79 8.63
C GLU A 68 -13.59 -2.02 9.17
N GLN A 69 -14.26 -2.79 8.30
CA GLN A 69 -14.98 -4.00 8.68
C GLN A 69 -14.05 -5.13 9.16
N ARG A 70 -12.94 -5.37 8.46
CA ARG A 70 -12.06 -6.53 8.72
C ARG A 70 -11.04 -6.27 9.82
N ILE A 71 -10.52 -5.05 9.90
CA ILE A 71 -9.49 -4.64 10.86
C ILE A 71 -10.11 -4.01 12.11
N GLY A 72 -11.28 -3.38 11.99
CA GLY A 72 -11.94 -2.71 13.12
C GLY A 72 -11.34 -1.35 13.49
N ILE A 73 -10.59 -0.73 12.56
CA ILE A 73 -9.99 0.60 12.71
C ILE A 73 -10.65 1.55 11.71
N SER A 74 -11.27 2.63 12.21
CA SER A 74 -11.85 3.71 11.39
C SER A 74 -10.75 4.55 10.73
N LEU A 75 -10.91 4.86 9.44
CA LEU A 75 -10.07 5.81 8.71
C LEU A 75 -10.55 7.26 8.85
N ASN A 76 -11.70 7.48 9.49
CA ASN A 76 -12.26 8.79 9.77
C ASN A 76 -12.43 9.66 8.51
N GLY A 77 -12.90 9.06 7.41
CA GLY A 77 -13.10 9.72 6.12
C GLY A 77 -11.83 9.91 5.28
N ASN A 78 -10.72 9.29 5.66
CA ASN A 78 -9.51 9.24 4.84
C ASN A 78 -9.43 7.92 4.05
N TYR A 79 -8.50 7.88 3.10
CA TYR A 79 -8.13 6.66 2.38
C TYR A 79 -6.94 5.96 3.02
N PRO A 80 -6.78 4.65 2.84
CA PRO A 80 -5.65 3.93 3.40
C PRO A 80 -4.33 4.32 2.72
N VAL A 81 -3.24 4.05 3.41
CA VAL A 81 -1.91 4.01 2.81
C VAL A 81 -1.68 2.63 2.21
N TRP A 82 -1.31 2.60 0.93
CA TRP A 82 -0.95 1.38 0.21
C TRP A 82 0.51 1.00 0.46
N CYS A 83 0.71 -0.29 0.68
CA CYS A 83 1.97 -0.92 1.04
C CYS A 83 2.18 -2.21 0.24
N LEU A 84 3.44 -2.61 0.11
CA LEU A 84 3.90 -3.86 -0.49
C LEU A 84 4.75 -4.62 0.54
N ASP A 85 4.78 -5.94 0.49
CA ASP A 85 5.72 -6.75 1.29
C ASP A 85 7.08 -6.91 0.61
N GLU A 86 7.16 -6.62 -0.69
CA GLU A 86 8.41 -6.47 -1.42
C GLU A 86 8.76 -5.00 -1.71
N PHE A 87 10.07 -4.74 -1.85
CA PHE A 87 10.54 -3.41 -2.19
C PHE A 87 10.07 -3.06 -3.62
N PRO A 88 9.38 -1.93 -3.86
CA PRO A 88 8.78 -1.63 -5.15
C PRO A 88 9.82 -1.57 -6.27
N ASP A 89 9.44 -2.02 -7.46
CA ASP A 89 10.20 -1.67 -8.66
C ASP A 89 9.93 -0.19 -9.00
N LEU A 90 11.00 0.60 -9.03
CA LEU A 90 10.93 2.03 -9.32
C LEU A 90 11.10 2.31 -10.82
N SER A 91 11.22 1.27 -11.64
CA SER A 91 11.33 1.40 -13.10
C SER A 91 10.02 1.84 -13.77
N THR A 92 8.87 1.54 -13.15
CA THR A 92 7.53 1.90 -13.60
C THR A 92 6.97 3.06 -12.78
N ASP A 93 7.66 4.21 -12.82
CA ASP A 93 7.27 5.53 -12.29
C ASP A 93 6.84 5.66 -10.81
N GLY A 94 6.70 4.56 -10.07
CA GLY A 94 6.16 4.52 -8.71
C GLY A 94 4.83 5.26 -8.58
N HIS A 95 4.06 5.40 -9.66
CA HIS A 95 2.83 6.19 -9.74
C HIS A 95 2.95 7.64 -9.21
N ILE A 96 4.16 8.18 -9.05
CA ILE A 96 4.37 9.57 -8.56
C ILE A 96 4.42 10.59 -9.70
N GLY A 97 4.34 10.15 -10.95
CA GLY A 97 4.44 10.98 -12.15
C GLY A 97 5.88 11.28 -12.58
N GLN A 98 6.08 11.49 -13.88
CA GLN A 98 7.40 11.73 -14.47
C GLN A 98 8.02 13.04 -13.94
N GLY A 99 9.31 13.00 -13.60
CA GLY A 99 10.08 14.15 -13.11
C GLY A 99 9.87 14.48 -11.63
N ASN A 100 8.84 13.92 -11.01
CA ASN A 100 8.51 14.14 -9.61
C ASN A 100 9.48 13.41 -8.67
N LYS A 101 9.60 13.97 -7.47
CA LYS A 101 10.41 13.40 -6.39
C LYS A 101 9.53 12.58 -5.48
N GLY A 102 10.00 11.39 -5.15
CA GLY A 102 9.33 10.51 -4.19
C GLY A 102 10.29 9.98 -3.15
N VAL A 103 9.69 9.30 -2.18
CA VAL A 103 10.40 8.51 -1.18
C VAL A 103 9.80 7.12 -1.13
N VAL A 104 10.64 6.10 -0.97
CA VAL A 104 10.22 4.77 -0.51
C VAL A 104 10.47 4.71 0.98
N LEU A 105 9.42 4.45 1.75
CA LEU A 105 9.50 4.18 3.18
C LEU A 105 9.58 2.67 3.38
N THR A 106 10.54 2.23 4.19
CA THR A 106 10.53 0.90 4.79
C THR A 106 9.93 1.05 6.18
N VAL A 107 8.85 0.34 6.47
CA VAL A 107 8.08 0.49 7.70
C VAL A 107 7.93 -0.85 8.38
N GLU A 108 7.88 -0.84 9.72
CA GLU A 108 7.63 -2.02 10.52
C GLU A 108 6.28 -1.86 11.22
N LEU A 109 5.32 -2.71 10.86
CA LEU A 109 3.91 -2.58 11.24
C LEU A 109 3.41 -3.88 11.87
N PRO A 110 2.43 -3.82 12.79
CA PRO A 110 1.70 -5.00 13.22
C PRO A 110 0.94 -5.62 12.04
N ASP A 111 1.12 -6.91 11.80
CA ASP A 111 0.46 -7.62 10.69
C ASP A 111 -1.07 -7.58 10.82
N ASP A 112 -1.60 -7.49 12.05
CA ASP A 112 -3.03 -7.40 12.33
C ASP A 112 -3.64 -6.03 12.01
N GLN A 113 -2.84 -5.03 11.64
CA GLN A 113 -3.29 -3.71 11.18
C GLN A 113 -3.18 -3.54 9.66
N ALA A 114 -2.61 -4.52 8.96
CA ALA A 114 -2.42 -4.52 7.51
C ALA A 114 -3.42 -5.47 6.86
N LEU A 115 -4.37 -4.92 6.09
CA LEU A 115 -5.30 -5.74 5.31
C LEU A 115 -4.62 -6.11 3.99
N ALA A 116 -4.31 -7.40 3.82
CA ALA A 116 -3.74 -7.95 2.59
C ALA A 116 -4.82 -8.19 1.53
N SER A 117 -4.59 -7.75 0.30
CA SER A 117 -5.42 -8.03 -0.87
C SER A 117 -4.55 -8.44 -2.05
N GLU A 118 -5.01 -9.36 -2.87
CA GLU A 118 -4.27 -9.78 -4.07
C GLU A 118 -4.25 -8.66 -5.13
N ILE A 119 -3.06 -8.36 -5.64
CA ILE A 119 -2.79 -7.18 -6.47
C ILE A 119 -3.38 -7.30 -7.88
N SER A 120 -3.26 -8.46 -8.52
CA SER A 120 -3.71 -8.69 -9.89
C SER A 120 -5.24 -8.62 -10.01
N PHE A 121 -5.94 -9.10 -8.98
CA PHE A 121 -7.39 -9.05 -8.90
C PHE A 121 -7.87 -7.66 -8.50
N TRP A 122 -7.14 -6.92 -7.66
CA TRP A 122 -7.47 -5.52 -7.38
C TRP A 122 -7.59 -4.69 -8.66
N ASP A 123 -6.73 -4.89 -9.65
CA ASP A 123 -6.77 -4.13 -10.91
C ASP A 123 -8.11 -4.21 -11.65
N PHE A 124 -8.95 -5.23 -11.38
CA PHE A 124 -10.27 -5.39 -11.97
C PHE A 124 -11.38 -4.66 -11.18
N VAL A 125 -11.16 -4.38 -9.89
CA VAL A 125 -12.15 -3.76 -8.99
C VAL A 125 -12.47 -2.32 -9.42
N PRO A 126 -11.48 -1.43 -9.69
CA PRO A 126 -11.74 -0.07 -10.19
C PRO A 126 -12.50 -0.03 -11.53
N TYR A 127 -12.45 -1.10 -12.34
CA TYR A 127 -13.23 -1.21 -13.59
C TYR A 127 -14.59 -1.88 -13.41
N ASN A 128 -15.07 -2.00 -12.18
CA ASN A 128 -16.37 -2.60 -11.85
C ASN A 128 -16.55 -4.03 -12.38
N SER A 129 -15.47 -4.82 -12.46
CA SER A 129 -15.51 -6.17 -13.02
C SER A 129 -15.97 -7.20 -12.01
N THR A 130 -16.84 -8.13 -12.40
CA THR A 130 -17.33 -9.19 -11.49
C THR A 130 -16.43 -10.42 -11.49
N PHE A 131 -16.13 -10.96 -10.31
CA PHE A 131 -15.39 -12.21 -10.18
C PHE A 131 -16.29 -13.45 -10.21
N CYS A 132 -16.15 -14.20 -11.30
CA CYS A 132 -16.81 -15.48 -11.52
C CYS A 132 -15.87 -16.63 -11.18
N ASP A 133 -16.39 -17.66 -10.48
CA ASP A 133 -15.61 -18.84 -10.06
C ASP A 133 -15.30 -19.80 -11.21
N THR A 134 -16.08 -19.74 -12.29
CA THR A 134 -15.91 -20.59 -13.48
C THR A 134 -16.03 -19.77 -14.76
N ALA A 135 -15.43 -20.27 -15.85
CA ALA A 135 -15.60 -19.69 -17.18
C ALA A 135 -17.06 -19.74 -17.65
N GLU A 136 -17.77 -20.83 -17.35
CA GLU A 136 -19.21 -20.95 -17.64
C GLU A 136 -20.04 -19.86 -16.95
N ALA A 137 -19.76 -19.56 -15.67
CA ALA A 137 -20.43 -18.48 -14.96
C ALA A 137 -20.09 -17.10 -15.56
N PHE A 138 -18.88 -16.95 -16.11
CA PHE A 138 -18.50 -15.74 -16.83
C PHE A 138 -19.21 -15.63 -18.18
N ASP A 139 -19.42 -16.72 -18.91
CA ASP A 139 -20.08 -16.72 -20.22
C ASP A 139 -21.60 -16.50 -20.11
N HIS A 140 -22.22 -16.92 -19.01
CA HIS A 140 -23.65 -16.73 -18.74
C HIS A 140 -23.99 -15.49 -17.91
N ARG A 141 -23.10 -14.50 -17.89
CA ARG A 141 -23.16 -13.33 -17.02
C ARG A 141 -24.20 -12.25 -17.37
N GLU A 142 -25.21 -12.58 -18.16
CA GLU A 142 -26.25 -11.61 -18.51
C GLU A 142 -26.95 -11.12 -17.23
N ASP A 143 -27.09 -9.79 -17.10
CA ASP A 143 -27.75 -9.11 -15.99
C ASP A 143 -27.17 -9.39 -14.57
N ILE A 144 -25.84 -9.39 -14.40
CA ILE A 144 -25.25 -9.42 -13.05
C ILE A 144 -25.73 -8.21 -12.23
N ASP A 145 -26.38 -8.52 -11.10
CA ASP A 145 -26.72 -7.57 -10.05
C ASP A 145 -25.46 -6.83 -9.52
N PRO A 146 -25.42 -5.48 -9.53
CA PRO A 146 -24.31 -4.71 -8.96
C PRO A 146 -23.96 -5.11 -7.51
N ALA A 147 -24.94 -5.54 -6.71
CA ALA A 147 -24.69 -6.01 -5.36
C ALA A 147 -23.87 -7.32 -5.36
N TYR A 148 -24.11 -8.20 -6.34
CA TYR A 148 -23.29 -9.40 -6.53
C TYR A 148 -21.87 -9.04 -6.98
N THR A 149 -21.71 -8.09 -7.90
CA THR A 149 -20.39 -7.58 -8.33
C THR A 149 -19.56 -7.14 -7.13
N ARG A 150 -20.09 -6.22 -6.31
CA ARG A 150 -19.41 -5.70 -5.13
C ARG A 150 -19.06 -6.79 -4.11
N LYS A 151 -19.98 -7.74 -3.89
CA LYS A 151 -19.71 -8.90 -3.01
C LYS A 151 -18.64 -9.82 -3.57
N SER A 152 -18.60 -9.99 -4.89
CA SER A 152 -17.60 -10.84 -5.55
C SER A 152 -16.18 -10.32 -5.31
N TRP A 153 -15.99 -9.01 -5.18
CA TRP A 153 -14.68 -8.41 -4.89
C TRP A 153 -14.08 -8.84 -3.56
N GLU A 154 -14.88 -9.27 -2.58
CA GLU A 154 -14.36 -9.78 -1.31
C GLU A 154 -13.43 -10.99 -1.48
N LYS A 155 -13.50 -11.67 -2.63
CA LYS A 155 -12.64 -12.79 -2.99
C LYS A 155 -11.15 -12.42 -3.05
N ILE A 156 -10.78 -11.15 -3.30
CA ILE A 156 -9.37 -10.71 -3.32
C ILE A 156 -8.67 -10.86 -1.97
N PHE A 157 -9.43 -11.01 -0.89
CA PHE A 157 -8.92 -11.25 0.47
C PHE A 157 -8.82 -12.74 0.81
N ASP A 158 -9.35 -13.64 -0.04
CA ASP A 158 -9.28 -15.09 0.15
C ASP A 158 -8.08 -15.67 -0.61
N ARG A 159 -6.99 -15.88 0.13
CA ARG A 159 -5.74 -16.42 -0.42
C ARG A 159 -5.93 -17.74 -1.16
N LYS A 160 -6.77 -18.63 -0.64
CA LYS A 160 -6.99 -19.94 -1.26
C LYS A 160 -7.69 -19.77 -2.61
N TRP A 161 -8.71 -18.91 -2.66
CA TRP A 161 -9.40 -18.59 -3.90
C TRP A 161 -8.46 -17.97 -4.93
N CYS A 162 -7.62 -17.01 -4.51
CA CYS A 162 -6.66 -16.35 -5.39
C CYS A 162 -5.65 -17.35 -5.97
N GLU A 163 -5.12 -18.26 -5.16
CA GLU A 163 -4.21 -19.32 -5.60
C GLU A 163 -4.86 -20.27 -6.60
N GLU A 164 -6.10 -20.71 -6.33
CA GLU A 164 -6.86 -21.57 -7.26
C GLU A 164 -7.16 -20.86 -8.58
N MET A 165 -7.53 -19.58 -8.55
CA MET A 165 -7.81 -18.80 -9.75
C MET A 165 -6.58 -18.47 -10.57
N ALA A 166 -5.45 -18.17 -9.94
CA ALA A 166 -4.19 -17.93 -10.65
C ALA A 166 -3.78 -19.16 -11.47
N VAL A 167 -3.91 -20.36 -10.89
CA VAL A 167 -3.69 -21.63 -11.60
C VAL A 167 -4.68 -21.79 -12.76
N ASN A 168 -5.97 -21.61 -12.51
CA ASN A 168 -7.02 -21.83 -13.53
C ASN A 168 -6.93 -20.84 -14.70
N ARG A 169 -6.48 -19.61 -14.45
CA ARG A 169 -6.38 -18.55 -15.47
C ARG A 169 -4.96 -18.40 -16.03
N SER A 170 -4.01 -19.23 -15.59
CA SER A 170 -2.59 -19.14 -15.98
C SER A 170 -2.01 -17.73 -15.75
N ILE A 171 -2.42 -17.11 -14.65
CA ILE A 171 -1.85 -15.85 -14.15
C ILE A 171 -0.54 -16.20 -13.40
N GLU A 172 0.37 -15.24 -13.26
CA GLU A 172 1.52 -15.39 -12.38
C GLU A 172 1.09 -15.73 -10.93
N ALA A 173 2.03 -16.22 -10.13
CA ALA A 173 1.73 -16.55 -8.74
C ALA A 173 1.11 -15.34 -8.02
N PRO A 174 0.06 -15.52 -7.19
CA PRO A 174 -0.60 -14.42 -6.51
C PRO A 174 0.39 -13.56 -5.74
N ASP A 175 0.30 -12.25 -5.93
CA ASP A 175 1.10 -11.25 -5.23
C ASP A 175 0.18 -10.34 -4.43
N TYR A 176 0.68 -9.79 -3.31
CA TYR A 176 -0.15 -9.13 -2.31
C TYR A 176 0.29 -7.71 -2.05
N GLN A 177 -0.70 -6.82 -2.06
CA GLN A 177 -0.58 -5.48 -1.52
C GLN A 177 -1.33 -5.38 -0.20
N TYR A 178 -0.98 -4.38 0.59
CA TYR A 178 -1.49 -4.18 1.93
C TYR A 178 -2.00 -2.76 2.08
N VAL A 179 -3.13 -2.60 2.74
CA VAL A 179 -3.66 -1.28 3.08
C VAL A 179 -3.64 -1.09 4.60
N ILE A 180 -3.29 0.11 5.04
CA ILE A 180 -3.23 0.49 6.47
C ILE A 180 -3.83 1.88 6.68
N HIS A 181 -4.44 2.12 7.85
CA HIS A 181 -4.98 3.45 8.20
C HIS A 181 -3.90 4.55 8.17
N ARG A 182 -2.80 4.38 8.89
CA ARG A 182 -1.70 5.34 8.96
C ARG A 182 -0.39 4.71 9.41
N ILE A 183 0.71 5.40 9.14
CA ILE A 183 2.07 5.01 9.52
C ILE A 183 2.65 6.10 10.42
N GLU A 184 2.89 5.78 11.68
CA GLU A 184 3.57 6.66 12.63
C GLU A 184 5.05 6.80 12.28
N LEU A 185 5.64 7.97 12.52
CA LEU A 185 7.06 8.18 12.18
C LEU A 185 8.00 7.17 12.88
N HIS A 186 7.64 6.71 14.09
CA HIS A 186 8.45 5.72 14.82
C HIS A 186 8.39 4.30 14.21
N GLN A 187 7.40 4.02 13.33
CA GLN A 187 7.29 2.79 12.55
C GLN A 187 8.16 2.84 11.30
N VAL A 188 8.60 4.03 10.87
CA VAL A 188 9.49 4.18 9.73
C VAL A 188 10.90 3.74 10.11
N ARG A 189 11.40 2.71 9.42
CA ARG A 189 12.74 2.14 9.62
C ARG A 189 13.75 2.68 8.64
N ALA A 190 13.32 3.07 7.44
CA ALA A 190 14.22 3.59 6.42
C ALA A 190 13.46 4.49 5.44
N VAL A 191 14.17 5.47 4.86
CA VAL A 191 13.64 6.38 3.83
C VAL A 191 14.65 6.41 2.68
N MET A 192 14.20 6.06 1.48
CA MET A 192 15.01 6.12 0.27
C MET A 192 14.40 7.13 -0.70
N PRO A 193 15.03 8.30 -0.92
CA PRO A 193 14.56 9.22 -1.95
C PRO A 193 14.83 8.67 -3.35
N PHE A 194 13.93 8.96 -4.28
CA PHE A 194 14.10 8.67 -5.70
C PHE A 194 13.50 9.81 -6.54
N GLN A 195 13.87 9.85 -7.81
CA GLN A 195 13.29 10.78 -8.78
C GLN A 195 12.99 10.01 -10.05
N ASN A 196 11.77 10.14 -10.56
CA ASN A 196 11.41 9.48 -11.81
C ASN A 196 12.05 10.22 -13.00
N LEU A 197 13.16 9.68 -13.52
CA LEU A 197 13.91 10.25 -14.64
C LEU A 197 13.75 9.50 -15.97
N ASN A 198 12.77 8.58 -16.11
CA ASN A 198 12.53 7.74 -17.31
C ASN A 198 13.72 6.92 -17.84
N ASP A 199 14.85 6.89 -17.14
CA ASP A 199 16.01 6.07 -17.48
C ASP A 199 16.84 5.87 -16.21
N SER A 200 16.72 4.72 -15.54
CA SER A 200 17.28 4.60 -14.19
C SER A 200 18.01 3.30 -13.88
N TRP A 201 19.07 3.06 -14.65
CA TRP A 201 20.17 2.20 -14.19
C TRP A 201 20.72 2.64 -12.82
N LEU A 202 20.74 3.95 -12.53
CA LEU A 202 21.20 4.51 -11.26
C LEU A 202 20.27 4.21 -10.08
N ASP A 203 18.95 4.33 -10.23
CA ASP A 203 18.02 4.00 -9.14
C ASP A 203 17.91 2.49 -8.95
N ARG A 204 18.10 1.69 -10.00
CA ARG A 204 18.28 0.22 -9.86
C ARG A 204 19.49 -0.12 -9.00
N ILE A 205 20.64 0.53 -9.22
CA ILE A 205 21.83 0.33 -8.38
C ILE A 205 21.60 0.84 -6.96
N ARG A 206 20.96 1.99 -6.79
CA ARG A 206 20.64 2.54 -5.47
C ARG A 206 19.68 1.62 -4.71
N GLY A 207 18.63 1.13 -5.37
CA GLY A 207 17.68 0.18 -4.82
C GLY A 207 18.35 -1.14 -4.46
N PHE A 208 19.21 -1.69 -5.32
CA PHE A 208 19.96 -2.91 -5.02
C PHE A 208 20.93 -2.72 -3.84
N GLY A 209 21.72 -1.64 -3.84
CA GLY A 209 22.61 -1.31 -2.72
C GLY A 209 21.85 -1.02 -1.43
N TRP A 210 20.64 -0.46 -1.51
CA TRP A 210 19.74 -0.26 -0.39
C TRP A 210 19.21 -1.59 0.17
N ARG A 211 18.66 -2.45 -0.69
CA ARG A 211 18.18 -3.80 -0.35
C ARG A 211 19.28 -4.62 0.31
N LEU A 212 20.50 -4.59 -0.24
CA LEU A 212 21.65 -5.30 0.31
C LEU A 212 22.09 -4.72 1.66
N GLY A 213 22.18 -3.39 1.78
CA GLY A 213 22.55 -2.71 3.02
C GLY A 213 21.55 -2.93 4.17
N TYR A 214 20.25 -2.99 3.88
CA TYR A 214 19.22 -3.29 4.86
C TYR A 214 19.23 -4.77 5.29
N ARG A 215 19.26 -5.71 4.32
CA ARG A 215 19.31 -7.17 4.61
C ARG A 215 20.55 -7.57 5.42
N LEU A 216 21.66 -6.84 5.28
CA LEU A 216 22.89 -7.07 6.04
C LEU A 216 22.94 -6.32 7.39
N GLY A 217 21.87 -5.61 7.78
CA GLY A 217 21.83 -4.82 9.02
C GLY A 217 22.80 -3.62 9.04
N LEU A 218 23.35 -3.25 7.89
CA LEU A 218 24.34 -2.16 7.74
C LEU A 218 23.68 -0.78 7.66
N LYS A 219 22.37 -0.72 7.39
CA LYS A 219 21.57 0.50 7.46
C LYS A 219 20.58 0.41 8.61
N LYS A 220 20.91 1.06 9.72
CA LYS A 220 19.95 1.39 10.79
C LYS A 220 19.19 2.66 10.42
N SER A 221 17.98 2.80 10.96
CA SER A 221 17.13 3.98 10.86
C SER A 221 17.95 5.27 10.96
N ILE A 222 18.14 5.94 9.84
CA ILE A 222 18.68 7.29 9.81
C ILE A 222 17.46 8.19 10.02
N PRO A 223 17.43 9.04 11.07
CA PRO A 223 16.51 10.16 11.09
C PRO A 223 16.76 10.96 9.81
N PHE A 224 15.81 10.92 8.88
CA PHE A 224 15.94 11.66 7.63
C PHE A 224 16.00 13.14 7.96
N HIS A 225 17.18 13.75 7.83
CA HIS A 225 17.36 15.19 7.82
C HIS A 225 17.64 15.58 6.38
N TRP A 226 16.68 16.24 5.75
CA TRP A 226 16.89 16.84 4.45
C TRP A 226 17.92 17.98 4.59
N GLN A 227 19.13 17.80 4.06
CA GLN A 227 20.00 18.92 3.77
C GLN A 227 19.50 19.57 2.48
N GLY A 228 18.58 20.51 2.61
CA GLY A 228 18.10 21.30 1.49
C GLY A 228 19.25 22.13 0.92
N ASN A 229 19.69 21.82 -0.30
CA ASN A 229 20.33 22.82 -1.13
C ASN A 229 19.24 23.78 -1.63
N CYS A 230 18.81 24.68 -0.74
CA CYS A 230 18.18 25.93 -1.15
C CYS A 230 19.29 26.83 -1.74
N HIS A 231 19.74 26.52 -2.94
CA HIS A 231 20.30 27.56 -3.80
C HIS A 231 19.13 28.24 -4.50
N PHE A 232 18.47 29.14 -3.78
CA PHE A 232 17.93 30.31 -4.43
C PHE A 232 19.14 31.03 -5.04
N LYS A 233 19.27 30.98 -6.36
CA LYS A 233 19.97 32.05 -7.05
C LYS A 233 19.11 33.29 -6.86
N GLU A 234 19.49 34.14 -5.91
CA GLU A 234 19.16 35.54 -6.01
C GLU A 234 19.68 36.00 -7.37
N ILE A 235 18.75 36.28 -8.28
CA ILE A 235 19.03 37.04 -9.48
C ILE A 235 19.05 38.48 -9.00
N SER A 236 20.23 39.11 -9.16
CA SER A 236 20.47 40.54 -8.93
C SER A 236 19.55 41.43 -9.75
#